data_AF-A0A7Z1R299-F1
#
_entry.id   AF-A0A7Z1R299-F1
#
_cell.length_a   1.000
_cell.length_b   1.000
_cell.length_c   1.000
_cell.angle_alpha   90.00
_cell.angle_beta   90.00
_cell.angle_gamma   90.00
#
_symmetry.space_group_name_H-M   'P 1'
#
loop_
_entity.id
_entity.type
_entity.pdbx_description
1 polymer ?
#
loop_
_entity_poly.entity_id
_entity_poly.type
_entity_poly.pdbx_seq_one_letter_code
_entity_poly.pdbx_strand_id
1 'polypeptide(L)'
;MDTTRRRIATSCAAIALAVLAAAPAATAGDEAARQASEQIERGFVAAKNGYWQEALFRFERANALTPDQPRILNNIAVSLEAAGRFEEALATYEAALAVAPNDRVLRRNYSQFKEFYESQMAAQPAAADDKAGEQPPGGGSTDSGEKDDA
;
A
#
# COMPACT_ATOMS: atom_id res chain seq x y z
N MET A 1 43.56 -16.70 67.24
CA MET A 1 43.21 -15.28 67.17
C MET A 1 43.91 -14.70 65.95
N ASP A 2 43.21 -14.54 64.83
CA ASP A 2 43.26 -13.31 64.01
C ASP A 2 42.20 -13.39 62.90
N THR A 3 40.95 -13.07 63.25
CA THR A 3 39.79 -13.03 62.36
C THR A 3 39.29 -11.60 62.23
N THR A 4 40.16 -10.64 61.94
CA THR A 4 39.73 -9.24 61.80
C THR A 4 40.66 -8.47 60.86
N ARG A 5 40.37 -8.47 59.55
CA ARG A 5 40.72 -7.43 58.54
C ARG A 5 40.95 -8.02 57.15
N ARG A 6 39.89 -8.56 56.54
CA ARG A 6 39.77 -8.51 55.07
C ARG A 6 38.31 -8.64 54.63
N ARG A 7 37.44 -7.96 55.35
CA ARG A 7 36.14 -7.50 54.85
C ARG A 7 36.35 -6.04 54.48
N ILE A 8 35.69 -5.55 53.44
CA ILE A 8 35.90 -4.26 52.74
C ILE A 8 36.91 -4.39 51.58
N ALA A 9 36.52 -5.20 50.59
CA ALA A 9 36.78 -4.90 49.18
C ALA A 9 35.45 -4.98 48.41
N THR A 10 34.40 -4.44 49.00
CA THR A 10 33.14 -4.10 48.32
C THR A 10 33.31 -2.69 47.76
N SER A 11 34.12 -2.55 46.69
CA SER A 11 34.23 -1.31 45.93
C SER A 11 33.41 -1.40 44.65
N CYS A 12 32.21 -0.81 44.74
CA CYS A 12 31.71 0.21 43.82
C CYS A 12 32.08 0.10 42.33
N ALA A 13 31.51 -0.87 41.61
CA ALA A 13 31.29 -0.73 40.17
C ALA A 13 30.10 -1.57 39.68
N ALA A 14 28.99 -1.53 40.42
CA ALA A 14 27.67 -1.80 39.86
C ALA A 14 26.94 -0.46 39.74
N ILE A 15 27.53 0.49 39.00
CA ILE A 15 26.71 1.55 38.41
C ILE A 15 25.86 0.81 37.38
N ALA A 16 24.59 0.66 37.73
CA ALA A 16 23.56 0.05 36.93
C ALA A 16 23.64 0.60 35.50
N LEU A 17 24.10 -0.24 34.58
CA LEU A 17 23.74 -0.16 33.17
C LEU A 17 22.26 -0.58 33.06
N ALA A 18 21.38 0.17 33.70
CA ALA A 18 19.98 0.19 33.37
C ALA A 18 19.84 1.16 32.19
N VAL A 19 20.28 0.71 31.00
CA VAL A 19 19.70 1.26 29.78
C VAL A 19 18.24 0.89 29.89
N LEU A 20 17.41 1.87 30.23
CA LEU A 20 15.97 1.76 30.19
C LEU A 20 15.59 1.45 28.75
N ALA A 21 15.50 0.16 28.43
CA ALA A 21 15.04 -0.36 27.14
C ALA A 21 13.52 -0.18 27.05
N ALA A 22 13.07 1.07 27.11
CA ALA A 22 11.71 1.46 26.78
C ALA A 22 11.78 2.38 25.57
N ALA A 23 11.97 1.82 24.36
CA ALA A 23 11.86 2.61 23.12
C ALA A 23 11.64 1.86 21.77
N PRO A 24 11.51 0.52 21.63
CA PRO A 24 11.37 -0.02 20.26
C PRO A 24 10.01 0.30 19.64
N ALA A 25 8.93 0.34 20.43
CA ALA A 25 7.58 0.60 19.90
C ALA A 25 7.30 2.09 19.64
N ALA A 26 7.78 2.99 20.51
CA ALA A 26 7.55 4.43 20.35
C ALA A 26 8.32 5.01 19.15
N THR A 27 9.55 4.53 18.89
CA THR A 27 10.37 5.01 17.76
C THR A 27 9.96 4.41 16.42
N ALA A 28 9.45 3.17 16.39
CA ALA A 28 9.02 2.53 15.14
C ALA A 28 7.79 3.21 14.52
N GLY A 29 6.83 3.67 15.35
CA GLY A 29 5.67 4.43 14.87
C GLY A 29 6.06 5.81 14.31
N ASP A 30 6.91 6.53 15.04
CA ASP A 30 7.41 7.83 14.60
C ASP A 30 8.25 7.72 13.31
N GLU A 31 9.06 6.67 13.18
CA GLU A 31 9.84 6.39 11.98
C GLU A 31 8.95 6.00 10.79
N ALA A 32 7.92 5.18 11.00
CA ALA A 32 6.96 4.85 9.95
C ALA A 32 6.23 6.10 9.44
N ALA A 33 5.81 6.99 10.34
CA ALA A 33 5.18 8.27 9.99
C ALA A 33 6.14 9.19 9.21
N ARG A 34 7.42 9.24 9.61
CA ARG A 34 8.46 9.99 8.89
C ARG A 34 8.68 9.45 7.49
N GLN A 35 8.82 8.12 7.35
CA GLN A 35 8.99 7.46 6.06
C GLN A 35 7.75 7.65 5.16
N ALA A 36 6.54 7.58 5.73
CA ALA A 36 5.31 7.85 5.00
C ALA A 36 5.28 9.29 4.46
N SER A 37 5.67 10.26 5.29
CA SER A 37 5.76 11.66 4.89
C SER A 37 6.76 11.87 3.75
N GLU A 38 7.92 11.20 3.80
CA GLU A 38 8.90 11.22 2.71
C GLU A 38 8.33 10.64 1.41
N GLN A 39 7.61 9.51 1.47
CA GLN A 39 6.96 8.97 0.29
C GLN A 39 5.89 9.91 -0.26
N ILE A 40 5.09 10.56 0.60
CA ILE A 40 4.08 11.55 0.20
C ILE A 40 4.74 12.72 -0.55
N GLU A 41 5.83 13.28 -0.02
CA GLU A 41 6.55 14.39 -0.66
C GLU A 41 7.06 13.99 -2.05
N ARG A 42 7.69 12.81 -2.17
CA ARG A 42 8.13 12.28 -3.47
C ARG A 42 6.96 12.05 -4.43
N GLY A 43 5.82 11.57 -3.92
CA GLY A 43 4.60 11.39 -4.70
C GLY A 43 4.07 12.70 -5.26
N PHE A 44 4.06 13.77 -4.45
CA PHE A 44 3.69 15.10 -4.92
C PHE A 44 4.65 15.66 -5.96
N VAL A 45 5.96 15.46 -5.79
CA VAL A 45 6.96 15.85 -6.80
C VAL A 45 6.73 15.10 -8.11
N ALA A 46 6.47 13.79 -8.06
CA ALA A 46 6.17 12.99 -9.25
C ALA A 46 4.89 13.47 -9.95
N ALA A 47 3.80 13.68 -9.20
CA ALA A 47 2.53 14.17 -9.70
C ALA A 47 2.66 15.55 -10.37
N LYS A 48 3.40 16.47 -9.75
CA LYS A 48 3.66 17.81 -10.33
C LYS A 48 4.38 17.75 -11.67
N ASN A 49 5.18 16.71 -11.90
CA ASN A 49 5.88 16.48 -13.17
C ASN A 49 5.10 15.59 -14.15
N GLY A 50 3.86 15.19 -13.81
CA GLY A 50 3.04 14.31 -14.65
C GLY A 50 3.42 12.83 -14.62
N TYR A 51 4.32 12.42 -13.72
CA TYR A 51 4.72 11.02 -13.56
C TYR A 51 3.73 10.27 -12.67
N TRP A 52 2.51 10.05 -13.18
CA TRP A 52 1.38 9.54 -12.40
C TRP A 52 1.57 8.12 -11.86
N GLN A 53 2.25 7.24 -12.61
CA GLN A 53 2.57 5.88 -12.14
C GLN A 53 3.56 5.91 -10.97
N GLU A 54 4.56 6.80 -11.01
CA GLU A 54 5.50 6.98 -9.89
C GLU A 54 4.79 7.62 -8.70
N ALA A 55 3.92 8.61 -8.92
CA ALA A 55 3.12 9.22 -7.86
C ALA A 55 2.27 8.17 -7.13
N LEU A 56 1.57 7.32 -7.89
CA LEU A 56 0.80 6.21 -7.38
C LEU A 56 1.65 5.28 -6.50
N PHE A 57 2.79 4.81 -7.04
CA PHE A 57 3.72 3.94 -6.30
C PHE A 57 4.16 4.57 -4.98
N ARG A 58 4.46 5.88 -4.97
CA ARG A 58 4.86 6.59 -3.77
C ARG A 58 3.72 6.68 -2.75
N PHE A 59 2.52 7.02 -3.17
CA PHE A 59 1.38 7.10 -2.26
C PHE A 59 0.96 5.73 -1.72
N GLU A 60 1.03 4.66 -2.50
CA GLU A 60 0.81 3.28 -2.03
C GLU A 60 1.81 2.88 -0.95
N ARG A 61 3.09 3.24 -1.11
CA ARG A 61 4.10 3.03 -0.05
C ARG A 61 3.81 3.84 1.22
N ALA A 62 3.33 5.07 1.09
CA ALA A 62 2.91 5.86 2.25
C ALA A 62 1.71 5.22 2.97
N ASN A 63 0.75 4.68 2.22
CA ASN A 63 -0.41 3.97 2.75
C ASN A 63 0.00 2.67 3.45
N ALA A 64 0.98 1.93 2.93
CA ALA A 64 1.49 0.73 3.58
C ALA A 64 2.16 1.01 4.94
N LEU A 65 2.73 2.21 5.12
CA LEU A 65 3.38 2.63 6.36
C LEU A 65 2.38 3.22 7.37
N THR A 66 1.38 3.95 6.86
CA THR A 66 0.34 4.60 7.65
C THR A 66 -1.03 4.37 6.98
N PRO A 67 -1.65 3.20 7.23
CA PRO A 67 -2.86 2.79 6.54
C PRO A 67 -4.07 3.65 6.93
N ASP A 68 -5.11 3.57 6.10
CA ASP A 68 -6.44 4.15 6.34
C ASP A 68 -6.47 5.67 6.51
N GLN A 69 -5.46 6.37 5.98
CA GLN A 69 -5.42 7.83 5.98
C GLN A 69 -6.19 8.38 4.77
N PRO A 70 -7.34 9.07 4.96
CA PRO A 70 -8.21 9.51 3.85
C PRO A 70 -7.50 10.40 2.83
N ARG A 71 -6.55 11.22 3.30
CA ARG A 71 -5.75 12.09 2.43
C ARG A 71 -4.77 11.30 1.54
N ILE A 72 -4.22 10.19 2.03
CA ILE A 72 -3.35 9.33 1.23
C ILE A 72 -4.18 8.58 0.20
N LEU A 73 -5.32 8.01 0.61
CA LEU A 73 -6.26 7.34 -0.29
C LEU A 73 -6.76 8.29 -1.39
N ASN A 74 -7.08 9.55 -1.06
CA ASN A 74 -7.41 10.58 -2.06
C ASN A 74 -6.29 10.77 -3.09
N ASN A 75 -5.02 10.81 -2.66
CA ASN A 75 -3.90 10.99 -3.58
C ASN A 75 -3.66 9.75 -4.47
N ILE A 76 -3.88 8.54 -3.94
CA ILE A 76 -3.88 7.30 -4.71
C ILE A 76 -4.97 7.37 -5.79
N ALA A 77 -6.20 7.73 -5.41
CA ALA A 77 -7.32 7.83 -6.33
C ALA A 77 -7.07 8.84 -7.47
N VAL A 78 -6.57 10.05 -7.14
CA VAL A 78 -6.17 11.06 -8.14
C VAL A 78 -5.07 10.54 -9.06
N SER A 79 -4.11 9.78 -8.53
CA SER A 79 -3.02 9.22 -9.34
C SER A 79 -3.51 8.10 -10.27
N LEU A 80 -4.47 7.28 -9.82
CA LEU A 80 -5.13 6.25 -10.62
C LEU A 80 -5.95 6.88 -11.74
N GLU A 81 -6.73 7.92 -11.44
CA GLU A 81 -7.47 8.73 -12.42
C GLU A 81 -6.53 9.24 -13.52
N ALA A 82 -5.44 9.90 -13.13
CA ALA A 82 -4.48 10.45 -14.09
C ALA A 82 -3.69 9.37 -14.87
N ALA A 83 -3.58 8.15 -14.32
CA ALA A 83 -3.01 6.99 -15.01
C ALA A 83 -4.03 6.24 -15.88
N GLY A 84 -5.30 6.66 -15.92
CA GLY A 84 -6.37 6.02 -16.70
C GLY A 84 -6.95 4.74 -16.08
N ARG A 85 -6.65 4.45 -14.80
CA ARG A 85 -7.13 3.28 -14.06
C ARG A 85 -8.42 3.64 -13.31
N PHE A 86 -9.49 3.88 -14.06
CA PHE A 86 -10.69 4.55 -13.55
C PHE A 86 -11.51 3.74 -12.55
N GLU A 87 -11.68 2.44 -12.77
CA GLU A 87 -12.41 1.54 -11.86
C GLU A 87 -11.76 1.51 -10.48
N GLU A 88 -10.43 1.44 -10.44
CA GLU A 88 -9.64 1.44 -9.21
C GLU A 88 -9.67 2.82 -8.53
N ALA A 89 -9.66 3.91 -9.30
CA ALA A 89 -9.84 5.25 -8.77
C ALA A 89 -11.20 5.39 -8.06
N LEU A 90 -12.28 4.90 -8.69
CA LEU A 90 -13.64 4.93 -8.13
C LEU A 90 -13.69 4.20 -6.78
N ALA A 91 -13.21 2.94 -6.75
CA ALA A 91 -13.18 2.15 -5.52
C ALA A 91 -12.32 2.80 -4.43
N THR A 92 -11.19 3.43 -4.79
CA THR A 92 -10.30 4.09 -3.84
C THR A 92 -10.92 5.35 -3.25
N TYR A 93 -11.63 6.16 -4.07
CA TYR A 93 -12.37 7.31 -3.56
C TYR A 93 -13.50 6.90 -2.61
N GLU A 94 -14.21 5.81 -2.92
CA GLU A 94 -15.26 5.26 -2.05
C GLU A 94 -14.69 4.78 -0.71
N ALA A 95 -13.56 4.08 -0.73
CA ALA A 95 -12.85 3.69 0.49
C ALA A 95 -12.43 4.91 1.33
N ALA A 96 -11.90 5.95 0.69
CA ALA A 96 -11.53 7.19 1.39
C ALA A 96 -12.76 7.87 2.04
N LEU A 97 -13.90 7.89 1.34
CA LEU A 97 -15.14 8.52 1.83
C LEU A 97 -15.80 7.69 2.92
N ALA A 98 -15.62 6.37 2.93
CA ALA A 98 -16.06 5.52 4.03
C ALA A 98 -15.35 5.88 5.34
N VAL A 99 -14.06 6.26 5.27
CA VAL A 99 -13.29 6.70 6.45
C VAL A 99 -13.61 8.16 6.82
N ALA A 100 -13.74 9.06 5.84
CA ALA A 100 -14.00 10.48 6.06
C ALA A 100 -15.17 11.03 5.20
N PRO A 101 -16.43 10.68 5.52
CA PRO A 101 -17.59 11.05 4.70
C PRO A 101 -17.84 12.56 4.65
N ASN A 102 -17.32 13.27 5.65
CA ASN A 102 -17.48 14.71 5.79
C ASN A 102 -16.34 15.55 5.20
N ASP A 103 -15.29 14.92 4.65
CA ASP A 103 -14.17 15.65 4.05
C ASP A 103 -14.61 16.34 2.75
N ARG A 104 -14.55 17.68 2.76
CA ARG A 104 -15.02 18.51 1.65
C ARG A 104 -14.15 18.38 0.41
N VAL A 105 -12.84 18.20 0.57
CA VAL A 105 -11.90 18.09 -0.55
C VAL A 105 -12.11 16.76 -1.23
N LEU A 106 -12.19 15.68 -0.44
CA LEU A 106 -12.42 14.34 -0.96
C LEU A 106 -13.75 14.22 -1.70
N ARG A 107 -14.85 14.72 -1.13
CA ARG A 107 -16.14 14.72 -1.84
C ARG A 107 -16.08 15.50 -3.14
N ARG A 108 -15.42 16.66 -3.16
CA ARG A 108 -15.27 17.46 -4.38
C ARG A 108 -14.52 16.68 -5.46
N ASN A 109 -13.39 16.05 -5.11
CA ASN A 109 -12.59 15.26 -6.05
C ASN A 109 -13.39 14.06 -6.57
N TYR A 110 -14.01 13.30 -5.68
CA TYR A 110 -14.84 12.15 -6.06
C TYR A 110 -16.02 12.55 -6.95
N SER A 111 -16.77 13.61 -6.61
CA SER A 111 -17.89 14.06 -7.43
C SER A 111 -17.44 14.47 -8.84
N GLN A 112 -16.34 15.24 -8.94
CA GLN A 112 -15.79 15.64 -10.23
C GLN A 112 -15.35 14.43 -11.06
N PHE A 113 -14.63 13.49 -10.44
CA PHE A 113 -14.20 12.27 -11.10
C PHE A 113 -15.38 11.39 -11.53
N LYS A 114 -16.38 11.23 -10.66
CA LYS A 114 -17.58 10.40 -10.94
C LYS A 114 -18.39 10.96 -12.09
N GLU A 115 -18.58 12.28 -12.18
CA GLU A 115 -19.23 12.91 -13.33
C GLU A 115 -18.45 12.68 -14.63
N PHE A 116 -17.12 12.81 -14.59
CA PHE A 116 -16.25 12.48 -15.72
C PHE A 116 -16.38 10.99 -16.13
N TYR A 117 -16.29 10.08 -15.16
CA TYR A 117 -16.40 8.64 -15.39
C TYR A 117 -17.76 8.26 -15.99
N GLU A 118 -18.85 8.79 -15.43
CA GLU A 118 -20.20 8.51 -15.91
C GLU A 118 -20.44 9.08 -17.32
N SER A 119 -19.96 10.30 -17.59
CA SER A 119 -20.13 10.91 -18.91
C SER A 119 -19.33 10.21 -20.02
N GLN A 120 -18.14 9.69 -19.70
CA GLN A 120 -17.21 9.16 -20.70
C GLN A 120 -17.21 7.63 -20.78
N MET A 121 -17.57 6.93 -19.70
CA MET A 121 -17.38 5.48 -19.57
C MET A 121 -18.67 4.71 -19.26
N ALA A 122 -19.77 5.35 -18.84
CA ALA A 122 -21.04 4.64 -18.59
C ALA A 122 -21.74 4.08 -19.84
N ALA A 123 -21.20 4.34 -21.04
CA ALA A 123 -21.64 3.71 -22.29
C ALA A 123 -20.97 2.36 -22.56
N GLN A 124 -19.93 1.99 -21.81
CA GLN A 124 -19.42 0.63 -21.80
C GLN A 124 -19.98 -0.03 -20.56
N PRO A 125 -20.83 -1.08 -20.68
CA PRO A 125 -21.20 -1.85 -19.50
C PRO A 125 -19.89 -2.26 -18.85
N ALA A 126 -19.76 -1.99 -17.55
CA ALA A 126 -18.68 -2.50 -16.72
C ALA A 126 -18.46 -3.93 -17.19
N ALA A 127 -17.32 -4.19 -17.84
CA ALA A 127 -17.02 -5.48 -18.40
C ALA A 127 -16.92 -6.41 -17.21
N ALA A 128 -18.08 -6.97 -16.88
CA ALA A 128 -18.27 -8.03 -15.93
C ALA A 128 -17.32 -9.10 -16.39
N ASP A 129 -16.32 -9.36 -15.55
CA ASP A 129 -15.74 -10.67 -15.35
C ASP A 129 -15.81 -11.57 -16.59
N ASP A 130 -14.89 -11.34 -17.54
CA ASP A 130 -14.55 -12.38 -18.52
C ASP A 130 -13.67 -13.42 -17.81
N LYS A 131 -14.29 -14.07 -16.84
CA LYS A 131 -13.86 -15.30 -16.17
C LYS A 131 -15.02 -16.29 -16.22
N ALA A 132 -15.45 -16.66 -17.43
CA ALA A 132 -16.10 -17.96 -17.63
C ALA A 132 -16.15 -18.36 -19.11
N GLY A 133 -15.32 -19.34 -19.46
CA GLY A 133 -15.78 -20.41 -20.33
C GLY A 133 -15.42 -20.29 -21.80
N GLU A 134 -14.25 -20.82 -22.17
CA GLU A 134 -14.20 -21.68 -23.34
C GLU A 134 -13.10 -22.72 -23.17
N GLN A 135 -13.52 -23.90 -22.72
CA GLN A 135 -12.81 -25.14 -22.99
C GLN A 135 -13.43 -25.73 -24.26
N PRO A 136 -12.78 -25.66 -25.43
CA PRO A 136 -13.27 -26.41 -26.58
C PRO A 136 -12.92 -27.90 -26.42
N PRO A 137 -13.83 -28.81 -26.78
CA PRO A 137 -13.63 -30.25 -26.70
C PRO A 137 -12.73 -30.72 -27.84
N GLY A 138 -11.64 -31.41 -27.50
CA GLY A 138 -10.77 -32.08 -28.47
C GLY A 138 -10.54 -33.53 -28.08
N GLY A 139 -11.60 -34.35 -28.17
CA GLY A 139 -11.48 -35.80 -28.15
C GLY A 139 -10.89 -36.31 -29.46
N GLY A 140 -10.07 -37.35 -29.40
CA GLY A 140 -9.57 -38.05 -30.58
C GLY A 140 -8.36 -38.92 -30.31
N SER A 141 -8.55 -40.02 -29.56
CA SER A 141 -7.63 -41.15 -29.57
C SER A 141 -7.78 -41.94 -30.88
N THR A 142 -6.72 -42.01 -31.67
CA THR A 142 -6.40 -43.11 -32.60
C THR A 142 -4.88 -43.23 -32.53
N ASP A 143 -4.30 -44.16 -31.78
CA ASP A 143 -4.13 -45.58 -32.16
C ASP A 143 -3.95 -45.79 -33.65
N SER A 144 -2.71 -45.98 -34.07
CA SER A 144 -2.26 -46.91 -35.11
C SER A 144 -0.74 -46.96 -35.04
N GLY A 145 -0.22 -48.08 -34.55
CA GLY A 145 1.20 -48.38 -34.62
C GLY A 145 1.67 -48.67 -36.04
N GLU A 146 2.96 -49.00 -36.11
CA GLU A 146 3.58 -49.78 -37.19
C GLU A 146 3.90 -48.91 -38.45
N LYS A 147 5.11 -48.82 -39.00
CA LYS A 147 6.19 -49.81 -39.19
C LYS A 147 7.41 -49.10 -39.83
N ASP A 148 8.59 -49.71 -39.67
CA ASP A 148 9.68 -49.81 -40.69
C ASP A 148 10.40 -48.51 -41.14
N ASP A 149 11.70 -48.41 -41.38
CA ASP A 149 12.74 -49.37 -41.77
C ASP A 149 14.15 -48.72 -41.60
N ALA A 150 15.17 -49.59 -41.52
CA ALA A 150 16.59 -49.42 -41.86
C ALA A 150 17.54 -48.67 -40.90
#